data_AF-A0A1F5ZNL7-F1
#
_entry.id   AF-A0A1F5ZNL7-F1
#
_cell.length_a   1.000
_cell.length_b   1.000
_cell.length_c   1.000
_cell.angle_alpha   90.00
_cell.angle_beta   90.00
_cell.angle_gamma   90.00
#
_symmetry.space_group_name_H-M   'P 1'
#
loop_
_entity.id
_entity.type
_entity.pdbx_description
1 polymer ?
#
loop_
_entity_poly.entity_id
_entity_poly.type
_entity_poly.pdbx_seq_one_letter_code
_entity_poly.pdbx_strand_id
1 'polypeptide(L)'
;MDELNLHDIDPELLEEMKKIVVARIRTSSDDLAITIGDKNYNKEQILESVEKGDEIGLEIIDTQMEFLRDMASGRIYQENV
;
A
#
# COMPACT_ATOMS: atom_id res chain seq x y z
N MET A 1 -0.64 11.97 -14.10
CA MET A 1 -1.66 11.62 -13.10
C MET A 1 -1.17 12.21 -11.80
N ASP A 2 -2.05 12.80 -11.01
CA ASP A 2 -1.67 13.42 -9.75
C ASP A 2 -1.33 12.30 -8.75
N GLU A 3 -0.12 12.33 -8.18
CA GLU A 3 0.28 11.47 -7.07
C GLU A 3 -0.72 11.64 -5.91
N LEU A 4 -1.01 10.54 -5.21
CA LEU A 4 -1.95 10.60 -4.10
C LEU A 4 -1.29 11.31 -2.93
N ASN A 5 -1.65 12.57 -2.68
CA ASN A 5 -1.14 13.30 -1.52
C ASN A 5 -1.85 12.83 -0.25
N LEU A 6 -1.28 11.81 0.40
CA LEU A 6 -1.79 11.23 1.64
C LEU A 6 -1.80 12.21 2.83
N HIS A 7 -1.06 13.32 2.76
CA HIS A 7 -1.02 14.33 3.83
C HIS A 7 -2.24 15.26 3.83
N ASP A 8 -2.94 15.39 2.71
CA ASP A 8 -4.10 16.28 2.54
C ASP A 8 -5.42 15.50 2.37
N ILE A 9 -5.40 14.18 2.56
CA ILE A 9 -6.57 13.31 2.48
C ILE A 9 -7.40 13.39 3.78
N ASP A 10 -8.72 13.23 3.62
CA ASP A 10 -9.64 13.07 4.74
C ASP A 10 -9.18 11.93 5.68
N PRO A 11 -8.95 12.19 6.98
CA PRO A 11 -8.48 11.19 7.92
C PRO A 11 -9.35 9.92 8.00
N GLU A 12 -10.67 10.05 7.80
CA GLU A 12 -11.58 8.90 7.80
C GLU A 12 -11.30 8.00 6.59
N LEU A 13 -11.15 8.59 5.40
CA LEU A 13 -10.77 7.88 4.18
C LEU A 13 -9.40 7.20 4.30
N LEU A 14 -8.41 7.88 4.88
CA LEU A 14 -7.09 7.28 5.12
C LEU A 14 -7.17 6.02 5.99
N GLU A 15 -8.01 6.06 7.03
CA GLU A 15 -8.21 4.93 7.93
C GLU A 15 -8.95 3.76 7.24
N GLU A 16 -9.87 4.03 6.31
CA GLU A 16 -10.47 3.00 5.46
C GLU A 16 -9.45 2.35 4.53
N MET A 17 -8.61 3.15 3.87
CA MET A 17 -7.54 2.66 3.01
C MET A 17 -6.57 1.78 3.80
N LYS A 18 -6.18 2.21 5.01
CA LYS A 18 -5.35 1.42 5.93
C LYS A 18 -5.95 0.06 6.22
N LYS A 19 -7.24 -0.01 6.56
CA LYS A 19 -7.94 -1.29 6.84
C LYS A 19 -7.89 -2.25 5.65
N ILE A 20 -8.08 -1.74 4.42
CA ILE A 20 -7.99 -2.54 3.19
C ILE A 20 -6.58 -3.09 3.02
N VAL A 21 -5.56 -2.25 3.18
CA VAL A 21 -4.15 -2.61 3.02
C VAL A 21 -3.74 -3.65 4.07
N VAL A 22 -4.09 -3.44 5.34
CA VAL A 22 -3.85 -4.40 6.43
C VAL A 22 -4.50 -5.75 6.14
N ALA A 23 -5.76 -5.76 5.67
CA ALA A 23 -6.44 -7.00 5.33
C ALA A 23 -5.69 -7.77 4.23
N ARG A 24 -5.23 -7.09 3.17
CA ARG A 24 -4.46 -7.70 2.08
C ARG A 24 -3.12 -8.27 2.55
N ILE A 25 -2.37 -7.52 3.36
CA ILE A 25 -1.08 -7.99 3.89
C ILE A 25 -1.29 -9.22 4.79
N ARG A 26 -2.32 -9.22 5.65
CA ARG A 26 -2.63 -10.37 6.52
C ARG A 26 -2.93 -11.65 5.71
N THR A 27 -3.61 -11.52 4.57
CA THR A 27 -3.91 -12.65 3.67
C THR A 27 -2.74 -13.11 2.80
N SER A 28 -1.64 -12.36 2.78
CA SER A 28 -0.44 -12.74 2.03
C SER A 28 0.33 -13.85 2.73
N SER A 29 1.27 -14.50 2.03
CA SER A 29 2.11 -15.55 2.60
C SER A 29 2.94 -15.04 3.79
N ASP A 30 3.28 -15.93 4.72
CA ASP A 30 4.04 -15.56 5.92
C ASP A 30 5.50 -15.23 5.63
N ASP A 31 6.03 -15.67 4.48
CA ASP A 31 7.36 -15.33 3.97
C ASP A 31 7.37 -14.03 3.14
N LEU A 32 6.26 -13.27 3.11
CA LEU A 32 6.21 -11.97 2.47
C LEU A 32 7.27 -11.04 3.06
N ALA A 33 8.16 -10.57 2.18
CA ALA A 33 9.14 -9.55 2.48
C ALA A 33 9.22 -8.55 1.34
N ILE A 34 9.42 -7.28 1.67
CA ILE A 34 9.58 -6.19 0.72
C ILE A 34 10.91 -5.49 1.00
N THR A 35 11.66 -5.19 -0.05
CA THR A 35 12.87 -4.36 0.04
C THR A 35 12.52 -2.94 -0.38
N ILE A 36 12.79 -1.97 0.49
CA ILE A 36 12.67 -0.54 0.20
C ILE A 36 14.06 0.08 0.41
N GLY A 37 14.68 0.52 -0.68
CA GLY A 37 16.07 0.99 -0.68
C GLY A 37 17.04 -0.14 -0.28
N ASP A 38 17.76 0.08 0.82
CA ASP A 38 18.71 -0.88 1.40
C ASP A 38 18.14 -1.69 2.57
N LYS A 39 16.85 -1.49 2.91
CA LYS A 39 16.19 -2.15 4.04
C LYS A 39 15.18 -3.19 3.58
N ASN A 40 15.16 -4.31 4.30
CA ASN A 40 14.18 -5.38 4.14
C ASN A 40 13.15 -5.29 5.28
N TYR A 41 11.89 -5.42 4.90
CA TYR A 41 10.74 -5.41 5.80
C TYR A 41 10.01 -6.74 5.66
N ASN A 42 9.87 -7.46 6.78
CA ASN A 42 9.02 -8.65 6.84
C ASN A 42 7.54 -8.25 7.03
N LYS A 43 6.65 -9.24 6.92
CA LYS A 43 5.20 -9.07 7.07
C LYS A 43 4.80 -8.30 8.34
N GLU A 44 5.39 -8.62 9.49
CA GLU A 44 5.09 -7.95 10.76
C GLU A 44 5.50 -6.47 10.74
N GLN A 45 6.69 -6.16 10.21
CA GLN A 45 7.20 -4.79 10.12
C GLN A 45 6.39 -3.95 9.13
N ILE A 46 5.93 -4.55 8.03
CA ILE A 46 5.03 -3.91 7.06
C ILE A 46 3.71 -3.56 7.77
N LEU A 47 3.10 -4.51 8.49
CA LEU A 47 1.86 -4.28 9.22
C LEU A 47 2.02 -3.17 10.27
N GLU A 48 3.10 -3.20 11.05
CA GLU A 48 3.38 -2.20 12.07
C GLU A 48 3.51 -0.79 11.47
N SER A 49 4.24 -0.67 10.36
CA SER A 49 4.46 0.62 9.67
C SER A 49 3.13 1.18 9.13
N VAL A 50 2.33 0.34 8.49
CA VAL A 50 0.99 0.71 7.98
C VAL A 50 0.04 1.12 9.10
N GLU A 51 0.03 0.40 10.23
CA GLU A 51 -0.80 0.74 11.38
C GLU A 51 -0.42 2.09 11.99
N LYS A 52 0.89 2.35 12.14
CA LYS A 52 1.44 3.62 12.62
C LYS A 52 1.21 4.78 11.67
N GLY A 53 1.13 4.52 10.36
CA GLY A 53 1.06 5.57 9.35
C GLY A 53 2.35 6.39 9.27
N ASP A 54 3.50 5.75 9.49
CA ASP A 54 4.80 6.38 9.24
C ASP A 54 5.08 6.48 7.73
N GLU A 55 6.20 7.12 7.35
CA GLU A 55 6.57 7.35 5.94
C GLU A 55 6.53 6.06 5.10
N ILE A 56 7.05 4.96 5.64
CA ILE A 56 7.04 3.66 4.98
C ILE A 56 5.62 3.10 4.90
N GLY A 57 4.85 3.19 5.98
CA GLY A 57 3.44 2.79 6.00
C GLY A 57 2.60 3.53 4.98
N LEU A 58 2.81 4.84 4.83
CA LEU A 58 2.11 5.67 3.84
C LEU A 58 2.49 5.29 2.41
N GLU A 59 3.78 5.10 2.12
CA GLU A 59 4.26 4.63 0.82
C GLU A 59 3.64 3.27 0.43
N ILE A 60 3.58 2.35 1.39
CA ILE A 60 2.93 1.04 1.21
C ILE A 60 1.43 1.22 0.93
N ILE A 61 0.75 2.10 1.67
CA ILE A 61 -0.68 2.38 1.44
C ILE A 61 -0.89 2.92 0.03
N ASP A 62 -0.11 3.90 -0.42
CA ASP A 62 -0.30 4.47 -1.76
C ASP A 62 -0.04 3.42 -2.85
N THR A 63 1.08 2.72 -2.79
CA THR A 63 1.44 1.66 -3.75
C THR A 63 0.33 0.59 -3.85
N GLN A 64 -0.17 0.13 -2.71
CA GLN A 64 -1.21 -0.91 -2.68
C GLN A 64 -2.54 -0.39 -3.24
N MET A 65 -2.87 0.88 -3.00
CA MET A 65 -4.09 1.49 -3.49
C MET A 65 -3.99 1.87 -4.97
N GLU A 66 -2.83 2.28 -5.45
CA GLU A 66 -2.53 2.44 -6.88
C GLU A 66 -2.76 1.13 -7.62
N PHE A 67 -2.19 0.03 -7.12
CA PHE A 67 -2.41 -1.29 -7.68
C PHE A 67 -3.90 -1.66 -7.76
N LEU A 68 -4.69 -1.37 -6.72
CA LEU A 68 -6.13 -1.62 -6.73
C LEU A 68 -6.88 -0.73 -7.73
N ARG A 69 -6.51 0.56 -7.86
CA ARG A 69 -7.09 1.48 -8.84
C ARG A 69 -6.77 1.01 -10.26
N ASP A 70 -5.56 0.56 -10.51
CA ASP A 70 -5.14 0.04 -11.81
C ASP A 70 -5.85 -1.26 -12.13
N MET A 71 -5.99 -2.15 -11.15
CA MET A 71 -6.73 -3.41 -11.33
C MET A 71 -8.20 -3.14 -11.65
N ALA A 72 -8.84 -2.25 -10.88
CA ALA A 72 -10.25 -1.91 -11.07
C ALA A 72 -10.51 -1.19 -12.41
N SER A 73 -9.57 -0.38 -12.87
CA SER A 73 -9.67 0.31 -14.17
C SER A 73 -9.23 -0.56 -15.36
N GLY A 74 -8.70 -1.76 -15.11
CA GLY A 74 -8.16 -2.66 -16.13
C GLY A 74 -6.81 -2.21 -16.70
N ARG A 75 -6.19 -1.14 -16.15
CA ARG A 75 -4.86 -0.66 -16.57
C ARG A 75 -3.76 -1.70 -16.37
N ILE A 76 -3.88 -2.59 -15.38
CA ILE A 76 -2.90 -3.67 -15.18
C ILE A 76 -2.79 -4.62 -16.38
N TYR A 77 -3.81 -4.66 -17.25
CA TYR A 77 -3.86 -5.51 -18.44
C TYR A 77 -3.51 -4.76 -19.73
N GLN A 78 -3.28 -3.44 -19.65
CA GLN A 78 -2.84 -2.65 -20.78
C GLN A 78 -1.33 -2.83 -20.92
N GLU A 79 -0.93 -3.85 -21.68
CA GLU A 79 0.43 -3.90 -22.22
C GLU A 79 0.65 -2.62 -23.04
N ASN A 80 1.81 -1.98 -22.86
CA ASN A 80 2.28 -0.95 -23.77
C ASN A 80 2.41 -1.58 -25.18
N VAL A 81 1.36 -1.48 -25.99
CA VAL A 81 1.39 -1.76 -27.44
C VAL A 81 1.61 -0.45 -28.18
#